data_AF-A0A442RS92-F1
#
_entry.id   AF-A0A442RS92-F1
#
_cell.length_a   1.000
_cell.length_b   1.000
_cell.length_c   1.000
_cell.angle_alpha   90.00
_cell.angle_beta   90.00
_cell.angle_gamma   90.00
#
_symmetry.space_group_name_H-M   'P 1'
#
loop_
_entity.id
_entity.type
_entity.pdbx_description
1 polymer ?
#
loop_
_entity_poly.entity_id
_entity_poly.type
_entity_poly.pdbx_seq_one_letter_code
_entity_poly.pdbx_strand_id
1 'polypeptide(L)'
;MSNARPLFHLWKRQVFLRERHREFDALLSTTKMRTGIYLIGCGGEVVYVGQTWDLAERPIQSLGNFYHRVPDVSLPWSIAFAPCDVSEMDERESTAIRRFAPRFNTSIPSVAKSEGRMPDIIRSAAVFHDQAGPCGAFKPENLLRQTEIAAANANPPWARKRTRRASPRPRRVTNFIPVELTKEQIAELVAHHGVSLTEPLPFKINLCKDGSVVTRDGEIVGAWVMDENEHPSFIPDGSSEPMFFHVFLGSLCQRIEDWLENEAGRVAG
;
A
#
# COMPACT_ATOMS: atom_id res chain seq x y z
N MET A 1 -24.25 -15.28 -2.40
CA MET A 1 -24.45 -13.82 -2.32
C MET A 1 -23.08 -13.16 -2.47
N SER A 2 -22.91 -12.28 -3.45
CA SER A 2 -21.60 -11.97 -4.06
C SER A 2 -20.66 -11.14 -3.16
N ASN A 3 -19.42 -11.61 -2.99
CA ASN A 3 -18.26 -10.87 -2.44
C ASN A 3 -17.87 -9.60 -3.24
N ALA A 4 -18.67 -9.21 -4.25
CA ALA A 4 -18.40 -8.08 -5.12
C ALA A 4 -18.40 -6.72 -4.39
N ARG A 5 -19.32 -6.52 -3.43
CA ARG A 5 -19.48 -5.23 -2.74
C ARG A 5 -18.31 -4.89 -1.80
N PRO A 6 -17.83 -5.80 -0.92
CA PRO A 6 -16.65 -5.53 -0.10
C PRO A 6 -15.38 -5.31 -0.93
N LEU A 7 -15.16 -6.11 -1.97
CA LEU A 7 -13.99 -5.97 -2.86
C LEU A 7 -14.04 -4.70 -3.71
N PHE A 8 -15.23 -4.22 -4.07
CA PHE A 8 -15.42 -2.93 -4.74
C PHE A 8 -15.00 -1.78 -3.83
N HIS A 9 -15.48 -1.74 -2.59
CA HIS A 9 -15.09 -0.72 -1.62
C HIS A 9 -13.59 -0.79 -1.28
N LEU A 10 -13.05 -2.00 -1.11
CA LEU A 10 -11.62 -2.21 -0.87
C LEU A 10 -10.76 -1.66 -2.02
N TRP A 11 -11.18 -1.90 -3.27
CA TRP A 11 -10.52 -1.37 -4.46
C TRP A 11 -10.57 0.16 -4.51
N LYS A 12 -11.75 0.75 -4.31
CA LYS A 12 -11.93 2.22 -4.29
C LYS A 12 -11.06 2.88 -3.22
N ARG A 13 -10.94 2.28 -2.03
CA ARG A 13 -10.07 2.74 -0.94
C ARG A 13 -8.59 2.86 -1.31
N GLN A 14 -8.11 2.12 -2.32
CA GLN A 14 -6.70 2.20 -2.73
C GLN A 14 -6.42 3.32 -3.74
N VAL A 15 -7.44 4.00 -4.27
CA VAL A 15 -7.31 5.15 -5.17
C VAL A 15 -6.50 4.85 -6.45
N PHE A 16 -6.66 3.66 -7.05
CA PHE A 16 -5.86 3.26 -8.22
C PHE A 16 -6.11 4.08 -9.49
N LEU A 17 -7.20 4.84 -9.58
CA LEU A 17 -7.68 5.57 -10.78
C LEU A 17 -7.88 4.70 -12.04
N ARG A 18 -7.70 3.38 -11.94
CA ARG A 18 -7.83 2.40 -13.01
C ARG A 18 -8.87 1.34 -12.63
N GLU A 19 -9.57 0.84 -13.65
CA GLU A 19 -10.52 -0.25 -13.46
C GLU A 19 -9.80 -1.59 -13.30
N ARG A 20 -10.40 -2.50 -12.53
CA ARG A 20 -9.85 -3.81 -12.26
C ARG A 20 -9.98 -4.71 -13.48
N HIS A 21 -8.94 -5.48 -13.78
CA HIS A 21 -8.96 -6.43 -14.88
C HIS A 21 -9.83 -7.66 -14.56
N ARG A 22 -10.56 -8.16 -15.55
CA ARG A 22 -11.45 -9.33 -15.41
C ARG A 22 -10.72 -10.61 -14.97
N GLU A 23 -9.46 -10.77 -15.35
CA GLU A 23 -8.67 -11.93 -14.91
C GLU A 23 -8.29 -11.82 -13.44
N PHE A 24 -8.12 -10.60 -12.93
CA PHE A 24 -7.90 -10.40 -11.50
C PHE A 24 -9.19 -10.67 -10.72
N ASP A 25 -10.36 -10.24 -11.22
CA ASP A 25 -11.65 -10.65 -10.66
C ASP A 25 -11.81 -12.17 -10.59
N ALA A 26 -11.44 -12.86 -11.69
CA ALA A 26 -11.48 -14.31 -11.75
C ALA A 26 -10.49 -14.94 -10.75
N LEU A 27 -9.27 -14.39 -10.63
CA LEU A 27 -8.26 -14.87 -9.68
C LEU A 27 -8.76 -14.76 -8.23
N LEU A 28 -9.32 -13.60 -7.84
CA LEU A 28 -9.90 -13.36 -6.51
C LEU A 28 -11.09 -14.30 -6.21
N SER A 29 -11.82 -14.69 -7.26
CA SER A 29 -12.99 -15.58 -7.15
C SER A 29 -12.63 -17.07 -7.15
N THR A 30 -11.41 -17.44 -7.56
CA THR A 30 -11.00 -18.85 -7.77
C THR A 30 -10.49 -19.52 -6.49
N THR A 31 -10.04 -18.75 -5.50
CA THR A 31 -9.33 -19.27 -4.33
C THR A 31 -10.23 -20.05 -3.37
N LYS A 32 -10.32 -21.37 -3.54
CA LYS A 32 -10.83 -22.32 -2.53
C LYS A 32 -10.00 -22.28 -1.23
N MET A 33 -8.71 -21.94 -1.33
CA MET A 33 -7.82 -21.71 -0.20
C MET A 33 -7.63 -20.20 -0.02
N ARG A 34 -7.96 -19.69 1.17
CA ARG A 34 -7.87 -18.26 1.50
C ARG A 34 -6.47 -17.84 1.96
N THR A 35 -5.60 -18.78 2.29
CA THR A 35 -4.28 -18.53 2.87
C THR A 35 -3.16 -18.84 1.88
N GLY A 36 -2.01 -18.18 2.03
CA GLY A 36 -0.80 -18.50 1.30
C GLY A 36 0.02 -17.28 0.92
N ILE A 37 0.77 -17.40 -0.18
CA ILE A 37 1.68 -16.37 -0.68
C ILE A 37 1.05 -15.63 -1.87
N TYR A 38 1.29 -14.33 -1.95
CA TYR A 38 1.00 -13.52 -3.13
C TYR A 38 2.24 -12.73 -3.54
N LEU A 39 2.36 -12.52 -4.84
CA LEU A 39 3.46 -11.76 -5.44
C LEU A 39 2.85 -10.63 -6.27
N ILE A 40 3.42 -9.44 -6.16
CA ILE A 40 3.04 -8.26 -6.95
C ILE A 40 4.15 -7.99 -7.94
N GLY A 41 3.77 -7.92 -9.21
CA GLY A 41 4.65 -7.56 -10.31
C GLY A 41 4.32 -6.20 -10.89
N CYS A 42 5.34 -5.48 -11.36
CA CYS A 42 5.23 -4.18 -12.01
C CYS A 42 6.36 -4.07 -13.05
N GLY A 43 6.04 -3.65 -14.28
CA GLY A 43 7.07 -3.37 -15.30
C GLY A 43 7.91 -4.58 -15.72
N GLY A 44 7.42 -5.81 -15.50
CA GLY A 44 8.18 -7.04 -15.79
C GLY A 44 8.99 -7.58 -14.62
N GLU A 45 8.90 -7.00 -13.43
CA GLU A 45 9.63 -7.46 -12.24
C GLU A 45 8.67 -7.76 -11.09
N VAL A 46 9.00 -8.75 -10.26
CA VAL A 46 8.38 -8.94 -8.95
C VAL A 46 8.86 -7.84 -8.02
N VAL A 47 7.96 -6.94 -7.62
CA VAL A 47 8.30 -5.78 -6.79
C VAL A 47 7.96 -5.98 -5.31
N TYR A 48 7.10 -6.95 -5.00
CA TYR A 48 6.78 -7.33 -3.63
C TYR A 48 6.33 -8.79 -3.53
N VAL A 49 6.67 -9.43 -2.42
CA VAL A 49 6.19 -10.75 -2.00
C VAL A 49 5.60 -10.61 -0.60
N GLY A 50 4.43 -11.22 -0.37
CA GLY A 50 3.80 -11.22 0.93
C GLY A 50 3.07 -12.53 1.22
N GLN A 51 2.87 -12.80 2.51
CA GLN A 51 2.00 -13.87 2.99
C GLN A 51 0.67 -13.32 3.56
N THR A 52 -0.40 -14.13 3.53
CA THR A 52 -1.71 -13.73 4.07
C THR A 52 -2.60 -14.90 4.45
N TRP A 53 -3.51 -14.66 5.40
CA TRP A 53 -4.63 -15.54 5.75
C TRP A 53 -5.87 -15.30 4.89
N ASP A 54 -5.87 -14.19 4.13
CA ASP A 54 -6.92 -13.79 3.22
C ASP A 54 -6.32 -13.25 1.92
N LEU A 55 -6.30 -14.12 0.89
CA LEU A 55 -5.85 -13.83 -0.48
C LEU A 55 -6.85 -12.97 -1.26
N ALA A 56 -8.07 -12.73 -0.77
CA ALA A 56 -9.00 -11.83 -1.43
C ALA A 56 -8.74 -10.37 -1.05
N GLU A 57 -8.34 -10.09 0.19
CA GLU A 57 -8.21 -8.72 0.69
C GLU A 57 -6.77 -8.21 0.73
N ARG A 58 -5.88 -8.93 1.42
CA ARG A 58 -4.51 -8.45 1.71
C ARG A 58 -3.71 -8.08 0.46
N PRO A 59 -3.81 -8.82 -0.66
CA PRO A 59 -3.05 -8.47 -1.86
C PRO A 59 -3.47 -7.12 -2.47
N ILE A 60 -4.76 -6.74 -2.36
CA ILE A 60 -5.26 -5.43 -2.82
C ILE A 60 -4.71 -4.30 -1.94
N GLN A 61 -4.68 -4.49 -0.62
CA GLN A 61 -4.11 -3.52 0.31
C GLN A 61 -2.62 -3.28 0.04
N SER A 62 -1.85 -4.37 -0.12
CA SER A 62 -0.42 -4.28 -0.43
C SER A 62 -0.18 -3.64 -1.79
N LEU A 63 -0.99 -3.98 -2.80
CA LEU A 63 -0.94 -3.33 -4.10
C LEU A 63 -1.14 -1.81 -3.98
N GLY A 64 -2.13 -1.35 -3.22
CA GLY A 64 -2.36 0.08 -2.98
C GLY A 64 -1.17 0.79 -2.36
N ASN A 65 -0.55 0.16 -1.35
CA ASN A 65 0.63 0.70 -0.68
C ASN A 65 1.84 0.90 -1.61
N PHE A 66 2.02 0.01 -2.60
CA PHE A 66 3.18 0.06 -3.50
C PHE A 66 2.91 0.76 -4.82
N TYR A 67 1.66 0.75 -5.30
CA TYR A 67 1.26 1.37 -6.56
C TYR A 67 1.70 2.83 -6.66
N HIS A 68 1.35 3.62 -5.64
CA HIS A 68 1.67 5.05 -5.58
C HIS A 68 3.14 5.36 -5.31
N ARG A 69 3.95 4.35 -4.97
CA ARG A 69 5.39 4.49 -4.74
C ARG A 69 6.21 4.24 -6.00
N VAL A 70 5.57 3.82 -7.09
CA VAL A 70 6.21 3.66 -8.40
C VAL A 70 6.03 4.96 -9.19
N PRO A 71 7.12 5.60 -9.66
CA PRO A 71 7.01 6.86 -10.39
C PRO A 71 6.14 6.78 -11.65
N ASP A 72 6.24 5.67 -12.37
CA ASP A 72 5.42 5.39 -13.54
C ASP A 72 4.34 4.36 -13.21
N VAL A 73 3.16 4.85 -12.86
CA VAL A 73 1.98 4.02 -12.55
C VAL A 73 1.34 3.40 -13.79
N SER A 74 1.70 3.85 -15.01
CA SER A 74 1.18 3.33 -16.28
C SER A 74 1.76 1.97 -16.65
N LEU A 75 2.88 1.58 -16.01
CA LEU A 75 3.51 0.28 -16.20
C LEU A 75 2.52 -0.88 -16.05
N PRO A 76 2.76 -2.02 -16.72
CA PRO A 76 1.94 -3.21 -16.52
C PRO A 76 2.07 -3.73 -15.08
N TRP A 77 0.93 -3.89 -14.41
CA TRP A 77 0.83 -4.49 -13.08
C TRP A 77 0.25 -5.90 -13.14
N SER A 78 0.77 -6.76 -12.28
CA SER A 78 0.33 -8.14 -12.21
C SER A 78 0.35 -8.67 -10.81
N ILE A 79 -0.45 -9.69 -10.54
CA ILE A 79 -0.47 -10.37 -9.26
C ILE A 79 -0.52 -11.88 -9.47
N ALA A 80 0.18 -12.62 -8.61
CA ALA A 80 0.23 -14.07 -8.64
C ALA A 80 -0.11 -14.63 -7.26
N PHE A 81 -0.90 -15.69 -7.22
CA PHE A 81 -1.24 -16.40 -5.99
C PHE A 81 -0.60 -17.79 -5.97
N ALA A 82 0.00 -18.11 -4.82
CA ALA A 82 0.57 -19.40 -4.48
C ALA A 82 0.01 -19.83 -3.11
N PRO A 83 -1.24 -20.35 -3.07
CA PRO A 83 -1.82 -20.92 -1.86
C PRO A 83 -0.94 -22.03 -1.30
N CYS A 84 -0.76 -22.06 0.02
CA CYS A 84 -0.01 -23.10 0.71
C CYS A 84 -0.50 -23.23 2.15
N ASP A 85 -0.07 -24.31 2.81
CA ASP A 85 -0.31 -24.48 4.24
C ASP A 85 0.41 -23.40 5.05
N VAL A 86 -0.20 -23.04 6.18
CA VAL A 86 0.29 -21.99 7.08
C VAL A 86 1.70 -22.28 7.58
N SER A 87 1.98 -23.55 7.87
CA SER A 87 3.31 -24.00 8.30
C SER A 87 4.40 -23.77 7.26
N GLU A 88 4.05 -23.57 5.99
CA GLU A 88 4.98 -23.36 4.89
C GLU A 88 5.12 -21.89 4.47
N MET A 89 4.23 -21.00 4.93
CA MET A 89 4.17 -19.62 4.44
C MET A 89 5.47 -18.86 4.71
N ASP A 90 6.01 -18.95 5.92
CA ASP A 90 7.28 -18.29 6.27
C ASP A 90 8.44 -18.73 5.36
N GLU A 91 8.48 -20.02 5.02
CA GLU A 91 9.58 -20.57 4.22
C GLU A 91 9.49 -20.13 2.76
N ARG A 92 8.30 -20.27 2.18
CA ARG A 92 8.04 -19.94 0.79
C ARG A 92 8.16 -18.43 0.55
N GLU A 93 7.67 -17.60 1.48
CA GLU A 93 7.84 -16.15 1.44
C GLU A 93 9.33 -15.77 1.49
N SER A 94 10.06 -16.26 2.49
CA SER A 94 11.47 -15.90 2.68
C SER A 94 12.34 -16.36 1.51
N THR A 95 12.08 -17.55 0.97
CA THR A 95 12.75 -18.08 -0.21
C THR A 95 12.52 -17.18 -1.44
N ALA A 96 11.27 -16.78 -1.71
CA ALA A 96 10.96 -15.90 -2.83
C ALA A 96 11.58 -14.49 -2.67
N ILE A 97 11.57 -13.92 -1.46
CA ILE A 97 12.21 -12.62 -1.18
C ILE A 97 13.71 -12.67 -1.45
N ARG A 98 14.39 -13.76 -1.05
CA ARG A 98 15.82 -13.95 -1.33
C ARG A 98 16.09 -14.15 -2.81
N ARG A 99 15.24 -14.93 -3.49
CA ARG A 99 15.41 -15.28 -4.91
C ARG A 99 15.24 -14.08 -5.83
N PHE A 100 14.25 -13.23 -5.57
CA PHE A 100 13.89 -12.13 -6.46
C PHE A 100 14.38 -10.76 -5.99
N ALA A 101 14.81 -10.62 -4.73
CA ALA A 101 15.17 -9.36 -4.10
C ALA A 101 14.19 -8.19 -4.41
N PRO A 102 12.88 -8.36 -4.16
CA PRO A 102 11.89 -7.35 -4.56
C PRO A 102 12.14 -6.02 -3.85
N ARG A 103 12.07 -4.91 -4.59
CA ARG A 103 12.43 -3.56 -4.09
C ARG A 103 11.64 -3.11 -2.86
N PHE A 104 10.42 -3.61 -2.66
CA PHE A 104 9.58 -3.22 -1.54
C PHE A 104 9.63 -4.18 -0.34
N ASN A 105 10.36 -5.29 -0.43
CA ASN A 105 10.65 -6.16 0.70
C ASN A 105 11.93 -5.69 1.40
N THR A 106 11.76 -4.86 2.44
CA THR A 106 12.88 -4.27 3.20
C THR A 106 13.25 -5.04 4.46
N SER A 107 12.38 -5.93 4.93
CA SER A 107 12.65 -6.81 6.08
C SER A 107 13.60 -7.94 5.69
N ILE A 108 14.58 -8.24 6.56
CA ILE A 108 15.56 -9.31 6.34
C ILE A 108 14.83 -10.67 6.34
N PRO A 109 14.84 -11.42 5.23
CA PRO A 109 14.26 -12.76 5.20
C PRO A 109 15.06 -13.70 6.11
N SER A 110 14.36 -14.56 6.84
CA SER A 110 15.01 -15.49 7.76
C SER A 110 15.81 -16.54 6.97
N VAL A 111 17.14 -16.57 7.17
CA VAL A 111 18.02 -17.58 6.57
C VAL A 111 17.59 -18.99 7.00
N ALA A 112 17.25 -19.17 8.28
CA ALA A 112 16.82 -20.45 8.84
C ALA A 112 15.44 -20.90 8.34
N LYS A 113 14.67 -20.00 7.73
CA LYS A 113 13.39 -20.30 7.10
C LYS A 113 13.48 -20.12 5.59
N SER A 114 14.63 -20.34 4.97
CA SER A 114 14.80 -20.23 3.52
C SER A 114 15.48 -21.47 2.99
N GLU A 115 14.85 -22.63 3.15
CA GLU A 115 15.41 -23.93 2.76
C GLU A 115 15.30 -24.20 1.24
N GLY A 116 14.79 -23.23 0.48
CA GLY A 116 14.83 -23.25 -0.98
C GLY A 116 13.49 -23.61 -1.64
N ARG A 117 12.43 -23.88 -0.88
CA ARG A 117 11.10 -24.16 -1.45
C ARG A 117 10.46 -22.87 -1.96
N MET A 118 10.37 -22.74 -3.29
CA MET A 118 9.68 -21.64 -3.94
C MET A 118 8.15 -21.74 -3.76
N PRO A 119 7.42 -20.62 -3.77
CA PRO A 119 5.95 -20.66 -3.86
C PRO A 119 5.49 -21.27 -5.19
N ASP A 120 4.54 -22.19 -5.13
CA ASP A 120 3.93 -22.81 -6.31
C ASP A 120 2.83 -21.88 -6.86
N ILE A 121 3.16 -21.06 -7.87
CA ILE A 121 2.20 -20.14 -8.47
C ILE A 121 1.14 -20.94 -9.24
N ILE A 122 -0.09 -20.95 -8.71
CA ILE A 122 -1.22 -21.66 -9.35
C ILE A 122 -1.81 -20.80 -10.48
N ARG A 123 -1.84 -19.48 -10.29
CA ARG A 123 -2.35 -18.54 -11.28
C ARG A 123 -1.79 -17.14 -11.06
N SER A 124 -1.65 -16.41 -12.15
CA SER A 124 -1.35 -14.98 -12.20
C SER A 124 -2.34 -14.25 -13.10
N ALA A 125 -2.49 -12.95 -12.89
CA ALA A 125 -3.40 -12.10 -13.65
C ALA A 125 -2.80 -10.69 -13.84
N ALA A 126 -3.19 -10.03 -14.95
CA ALA A 126 -3.07 -8.58 -15.05
C ALA A 126 -4.00 -7.92 -14.03
N VAL A 127 -3.59 -6.78 -13.47
CA VAL A 127 -4.33 -6.09 -12.40
C VAL A 127 -5.34 -5.08 -12.95
N PHE A 128 -4.97 -4.32 -13.99
CA PHE A 128 -5.79 -3.25 -14.53
C PHE A 128 -6.36 -3.55 -15.93
N HIS A 129 -7.57 -3.07 -16.17
CA HIS A 129 -8.36 -3.36 -17.38
C HIS A 129 -7.69 -2.92 -18.69
N ASP A 130 -6.98 -1.79 -18.64
CA ASP A 130 -6.29 -1.15 -19.76
C ASP A 130 -4.97 -1.85 -20.16
N GLN A 131 -4.58 -2.92 -19.48
CA GLN A 131 -3.39 -3.69 -19.81
C GLN A 131 -3.65 -4.75 -20.90
N ALA A 132 -2.89 -4.71 -21.98
CA ALA A 132 -2.94 -5.73 -23.03
C ALA A 132 -2.12 -6.99 -22.66
N GLY A 133 -2.80 -8.09 -22.37
CA GLY A 133 -2.22 -9.45 -22.31
C GLY A 133 -1.64 -9.89 -20.96
N PRO A 134 -1.19 -11.15 -20.87
CA PRO A 134 -0.80 -11.78 -19.60
C PRO A 134 0.42 -11.10 -18.97
N CYS A 135 0.30 -10.94 -17.65
CA CYS A 135 1.28 -10.44 -16.68
C CYS A 135 2.77 -10.59 -17.09
N GLY A 136 3.42 -9.47 -17.38
CA GLY A 136 4.83 -9.45 -17.76
C GLY A 136 5.76 -10.03 -16.68
N ALA A 137 5.56 -9.70 -15.40
CA ALA A 137 6.51 -10.07 -14.35
C ALA A 137 6.67 -11.57 -14.11
N PHE A 138 5.62 -12.36 -14.37
CA PHE A 138 5.61 -13.80 -14.09
C PHE A 138 5.94 -14.66 -15.32
N LYS A 139 6.37 -14.05 -16.43
CA LYS A 139 6.92 -14.80 -17.56
C LYS A 139 8.25 -15.46 -17.14
N PRO A 140 8.51 -16.72 -17.56
CA PRO A 140 9.73 -17.44 -17.16
C PRO A 140 11.03 -16.66 -17.40
N GLU A 141 11.13 -15.96 -18.54
CA GLU A 141 12.29 -15.16 -18.89
C GLU A 141 12.52 -13.97 -17.95
N ASN A 142 11.45 -13.36 -17.44
CA ASN A 142 11.55 -12.24 -16.52
C ASN A 142 11.91 -12.70 -15.11
N LEU A 143 11.33 -13.82 -14.66
CA LEU A 143 11.68 -14.44 -13.38
C LEU A 143 13.14 -14.91 -13.35
N LEU A 144 13.64 -15.46 -14.47
CA LEU A 144 15.03 -15.86 -14.64
C LEU A 144 15.96 -14.64 -14.62
N ARG A 145 15.65 -13.61 -15.42
CA ARG A 145 16.41 -12.36 -15.45
C ARG A 145 16.50 -11.72 -14.07
N GLN A 146 15.37 -11.59 -13.37
CA GLN A 146 15.35 -10.97 -12.04
C GLN A 146 16.14 -11.81 -11.02
N THR A 147 16.05 -13.13 -11.12
CA THR A 147 16.87 -14.06 -10.32
C THR A 147 18.37 -13.81 -10.51
N GLU A 148 18.83 -13.68 -11.76
CA GLU A 148 20.24 -13.45 -12.07
C GLU A 148 20.71 -12.10 -11.53
N ILE A 149 19.89 -11.06 -11.70
CA ILE A 149 20.14 -9.72 -11.13
C ILE A 149 20.23 -9.78 -9.60
N ALA A 150 19.29 -10.48 -8.96
CA ALA A 150 19.25 -10.61 -7.50
C ALA A 150 20.47 -11.37 -6.97
N ALA A 151 20.90 -12.44 -7.66
CA ALA A 151 22.09 -13.21 -7.29
C ALA A 151 23.39 -12.39 -7.45
N ALA A 152 23.46 -11.51 -8.45
CA ALA A 152 24.58 -10.59 -8.66
C ALA A 152 24.55 -9.36 -7.73
N ASN A 153 23.42 -9.08 -7.08
CA ASN A 153 23.27 -7.90 -6.23
C ASN A 153 23.93 -8.12 -4.86
N ALA A 154 25.07 -7.47 -4.63
CA ALA A 154 25.76 -7.49 -3.34
C ALA A 154 25.00 -6.73 -2.22
N ASN A 155 24.06 -5.86 -2.57
CA ASN A 155 23.31 -5.00 -1.66
C ASN A 155 21.79 -5.08 -1.94
N PRO A 156 21.15 -6.25 -1.73
CA PRO A 156 19.70 -6.36 -1.89
C PRO A 156 18.95 -5.38 -0.96
N PRO A 157 17.69 -5.03 -1.27
CA PRO A 157 16.89 -4.09 -0.47
C PRO A 157 16.78 -4.45 1.02
N TRP A 158 16.83 -5.75 1.32
CA TRP A 158 16.81 -6.31 2.66
C TRP A 158 18.20 -6.56 3.26
N ALA A 159 19.30 -6.20 2.58
CA ALA A 159 20.64 -6.32 3.14
C ALA A 159 20.76 -5.44 4.38
N ARG A 160 21.34 -5.99 5.45
CA ARG A 160 21.70 -5.21 6.64
C ARG A 160 22.61 -4.06 6.20
N LYS A 161 22.08 -2.83 6.18
CA LYS A 161 22.94 -1.65 6.19
C LYS A 161 23.83 -1.78 7.42
N ARG A 162 25.16 -1.74 7.25
CA ARG A 162 26.11 -1.56 8.37
C ARG A 162 25.77 -0.22 9.02
N THR A 163 24.85 -0.22 9.96
CA THR A 163 24.67 0.89 10.87
C THR A 163 25.98 0.98 11.66
N ARG A 164 26.66 2.13 11.57
CA ARG A 164 27.59 2.56 12.62
C ARG A 164 26.96 2.17 13.95
N ARG A 165 27.70 1.44 14.80
CA ARG A 165 27.25 0.99 16.12
C ARG A 165 26.47 2.13 16.78
N ALA A 166 25.15 2.04 16.79
CA ALA A 166 24.37 2.84 17.70
C ALA A 166 24.77 2.32 19.08
N SER A 167 25.23 3.23 19.93
CA SER A 167 25.48 2.99 21.35
C SER A 167 24.33 2.16 21.93
N PRO A 168 24.59 1.28 22.92
CA PRO A 168 23.55 0.42 23.47
C PRO A 168 22.36 1.30 23.86
N ARG A 169 21.20 1.09 23.23
CA ARG A 169 19.98 1.74 23.69
C ARG A 169 19.73 1.22 25.10
N PRO A 170 19.69 2.08 26.13
CA PRO A 170 19.30 1.64 27.46
C PRO A 170 17.92 0.99 27.35
N ARG A 171 17.72 -0.10 28.10
CA ARG A 171 16.41 -0.77 28.19
C ARG A 171 15.36 0.30 28.48
N ARG A 172 14.42 0.50 27.54
CA ARG A 172 13.24 1.34 27.76
C ARG A 172 12.43 0.67 28.86
N VAL A 173 12.54 1.22 30.06
CA VAL A 173 11.46 1.15 31.05
C VAL A 173 10.31 1.92 30.41
N THR A 174 9.19 1.25 30.15
CA THR A 174 7.99 1.88 29.61
C THR A 174 7.35 2.74 30.69
N ASN A 175 7.84 3.97 30.82
CA ASN A 175 7.02 5.06 31.30
C ASN A 175 6.44 5.71 30.05
N PHE A 176 5.14 5.50 29.81
CA PHE A 176 4.39 6.27 28.83
C PHE A 176 4.41 7.72 29.28
N ILE A 177 5.21 8.53 28.62
CA ILE A 177 5.12 9.98 28.68
C ILE A 177 4.54 10.37 27.32
N PRO A 178 3.32 10.92 27.27
CA PRO A 178 2.76 11.49 26.04
C PRO A 178 3.76 12.48 25.45
N VAL A 179 4.08 12.33 24.16
CA VAL A 179 4.99 13.25 23.49
C VAL A 179 4.12 14.32 22.84
N GLU A 180 3.94 15.44 23.53
CA GLU A 180 3.29 16.60 22.92
C GLU A 180 4.19 17.16 21.81
N LEU A 181 3.72 17.10 20.56
CA LEU A 181 4.39 17.74 19.44
C LEU A 181 4.24 19.26 19.51
N THR A 182 5.30 19.96 19.12
CA THR A 182 5.25 21.41 18.88
C THR A 182 4.49 21.74 17.59
N LYS A 183 3.99 22.97 17.46
CA LYS A 183 3.26 23.42 16.26
C LYS A 183 4.12 23.34 15.00
N GLU A 184 5.41 23.60 15.13
CA GLU A 184 6.39 23.55 14.05
C GLU A 184 6.57 22.12 13.53
N GLN A 185 6.62 21.13 14.43
CA GLN A 185 6.71 19.71 14.05
C GLN A 185 5.45 19.21 13.36
N ILE A 186 4.27 19.66 13.80
CA ILE A 186 2.99 19.35 13.14
C ILE A 186 2.98 19.92 11.71
N ALA A 187 3.45 21.16 11.53
CA ALA A 187 3.53 21.80 10.22
C ALA A 187 4.50 21.07 9.26
N GLU A 188 5.64 20.58 9.75
CA GLU A 188 6.57 19.77 8.94
C GLU A 188 5.93 18.47 8.45
N LEU A 189 5.19 17.76 9.30
CA LEU A 189 4.49 16.53 8.93
C LEU A 189 3.41 16.80 7.87
N VAL A 190 2.61 17.85 8.05
CA VAL A 190 1.59 18.28 7.07
C VAL A 190 2.24 18.63 5.72
N ALA A 191 3.33 19.40 5.73
CA ALA A 191 4.04 19.77 4.51
C ALA A 191 4.69 18.57 3.80
N HIS A 192 5.15 17.56 4.55
CA HIS A 192 5.75 16.34 4.00
C HIS A 192 4.72 15.49 3.23
N HIS A 193 3.49 15.42 3.74
CA HIS A 193 2.46 14.50 3.26
C HIS A 193 1.38 15.14 2.37
N GLY A 194 1.23 16.47 2.42
CA GLY A 194 0.21 17.19 1.67
C GLY A 194 0.53 17.33 0.18
N VAL A 195 -0.52 17.57 -0.61
CA VAL A 195 -0.42 17.91 -2.04
C VAL A 195 -0.20 19.42 -2.25
N SER A 196 0.39 19.80 -3.38
CA SER A 196 0.64 21.21 -3.68
C SER A 196 -0.61 21.89 -4.25
N LEU A 197 -0.92 23.09 -3.77
CA LEU A 197 -1.95 23.97 -4.35
C LEU A 197 -1.52 24.61 -5.67
N THR A 198 -0.22 24.60 -5.98
CA THR A 198 0.33 25.18 -7.22
C THR A 198 0.22 24.23 -8.43
N GLU A 199 -0.25 23.01 -8.21
CA GLU A 199 -0.42 21.97 -9.22
C GLU A 199 -1.92 21.62 -9.34
N PRO A 200 -2.38 21.09 -10.50
CA PRO A 200 -3.77 20.68 -10.64
C PRO A 200 -4.18 19.67 -9.57
N LEU A 201 -5.26 19.97 -8.83
CA LEU A 201 -5.74 19.14 -7.72
C LEU A 201 -6.18 17.75 -8.21
N PRO A 202 -5.46 16.68 -7.84
CA PRO A 202 -5.66 15.36 -8.45
C PRO A 202 -6.84 14.59 -7.86
N PHE A 203 -7.30 14.94 -6.65
CA PHE A 203 -8.33 14.21 -5.93
C PHE A 203 -9.63 15.00 -5.82
N LYS A 204 -10.73 14.31 -5.49
CA LYS A 204 -12.00 14.96 -5.13
C LYS A 204 -11.88 15.77 -3.84
N ILE A 205 -11.12 15.25 -2.87
CA ILE A 205 -10.71 15.92 -1.63
C ILE A 205 -9.19 15.84 -1.51
N ASN A 206 -8.55 17.00 -1.32
CA ASN A 206 -7.12 17.18 -1.35
C ASN A 206 -6.65 17.71 0.00
N LEU A 207 -5.75 16.98 0.66
CA LEU A 207 -5.08 17.41 1.89
C LEU A 207 -3.79 18.15 1.49
N CYS A 208 -3.76 19.47 1.65
CA CYS A 208 -2.73 20.32 1.06
C CYS A 208 -1.56 20.57 2.03
N LYS A 209 -0.40 20.94 1.48
CA LYS A 209 0.85 21.17 2.25
C LYS A 209 0.77 22.31 3.25
N ASP A 210 -0.15 23.24 3.05
CA ASP A 210 -0.41 24.36 3.95
C ASP A 210 -1.41 24.01 5.07
N GLY A 211 -1.88 22.75 5.12
CA GLY A 211 -2.87 22.28 6.09
C GLY A 211 -4.31 22.49 5.66
N SER A 212 -4.58 23.04 4.47
CA SER A 212 -5.94 23.17 3.96
C SER A 212 -6.48 21.85 3.42
N VAL A 213 -7.81 21.66 3.52
CA VAL A 213 -8.53 20.59 2.85
C VAL A 213 -9.41 21.20 1.78
N VAL A 214 -9.15 20.81 0.53
CA VAL A 214 -9.72 21.47 -0.64
C VAL A 214 -10.38 20.46 -1.57
N THR A 215 -11.57 20.78 -2.04
CA THR A 215 -12.25 20.01 -3.08
C THR A 215 -11.51 20.12 -4.42
N ARG A 216 -11.87 19.28 -5.40
CA ARG A 216 -11.25 19.34 -6.74
C ARG A 216 -11.47 20.68 -7.45
N ASP A 217 -12.59 21.32 -7.21
CA ASP A 217 -12.98 22.61 -7.77
C ASP A 217 -12.39 23.82 -7.01
N GLY A 218 -11.61 23.56 -5.95
CA GLY A 218 -10.87 24.60 -5.24
C GLY A 218 -11.60 25.17 -4.02
N GLU A 219 -12.73 24.59 -3.62
CA GLU A 219 -13.45 24.99 -2.40
C GLU A 219 -12.71 24.49 -1.16
N ILE A 220 -12.44 25.39 -0.22
CA ILE A 220 -11.87 25.02 1.08
C ILE A 220 -13.00 24.54 1.99
N VAL A 221 -12.91 23.30 2.45
CA VAL A 221 -13.92 22.64 3.30
C VAL A 221 -13.44 22.40 4.73
N GLY A 222 -12.19 22.76 5.03
CA GLY A 222 -11.62 22.70 6.36
C GLY A 222 -10.09 22.66 6.36
N ALA A 223 -9.55 22.19 7.48
CA ALA A 223 -8.13 21.99 7.71
C ALA A 223 -7.82 20.55 8.12
N TRP A 224 -6.55 20.16 8.04
CA TRP A 224 -6.10 18.86 8.51
C TRP A 224 -4.78 18.96 9.28
N VAL A 225 -4.59 18.03 10.20
CA VAL A 225 -3.41 17.96 11.09
C VAL A 225 -2.94 16.52 11.23
N MET A 226 -1.71 16.33 11.69
CA MET A 226 -1.17 15.03 12.09
C MET A 226 -0.83 15.00 13.58
N ASP A 227 -1.06 13.86 14.21
CA ASP A 227 -0.64 13.59 15.59
C ASP A 227 0.79 13.04 15.68
N GLU A 228 1.26 12.79 16.90
CA GLU A 228 2.55 12.18 17.24
C GLU A 228 2.78 10.77 16.65
N ASN A 229 1.73 10.13 16.13
CA ASN A 229 1.76 8.81 15.50
C ASN A 229 1.57 8.90 13.98
N GLU A 230 1.68 10.11 13.39
CA GLU A 230 1.46 10.38 11.97
C GLU A 230 0.03 10.02 11.49
N HIS A 231 -0.95 10.06 12.38
CA HIS A 231 -2.35 9.86 12.00
C HIS A 231 -2.99 11.18 11.56
N PRO A 232 -3.44 11.29 10.30
CA PRO A 232 -4.12 12.48 9.84
C PRO A 232 -5.53 12.60 10.43
N SER A 233 -5.90 13.83 10.79
CA SER A 233 -7.21 14.21 11.28
C SER A 233 -7.76 15.41 10.54
N PHE A 234 -9.07 15.44 10.33
CA PHE A 234 -9.83 16.48 9.64
C PHE A 234 -10.55 17.38 10.63
N ILE A 235 -10.44 18.69 10.42
CA ILE A 235 -11.13 19.75 11.14
C ILE A 235 -11.99 20.48 10.11
N PRO A 236 -13.33 20.38 10.16
CA PRO A 236 -14.22 21.09 9.25
C PRO A 236 -14.03 22.61 9.34
N ASP A 237 -14.36 23.32 8.26
CA ASP A 237 -14.35 24.77 8.28
C ASP A 237 -15.30 25.32 9.37
N GLY A 238 -14.84 26.35 10.08
CA GLY A 238 -15.53 26.88 11.26
C GLY A 238 -15.43 26.05 12.55
N SER A 239 -14.75 24.89 12.54
CA SER A 239 -14.45 24.09 13.74
C SER A 239 -13.02 24.31 14.24
N SER A 240 -12.82 24.18 15.55
CA SER A 240 -11.48 24.13 16.17
C SER A 240 -11.05 22.72 16.58
N GLU A 241 -11.95 21.73 16.50
CA GLU A 241 -11.69 20.36 16.94
C GLU A 241 -11.73 19.36 15.77
N PRO A 242 -10.87 18.32 15.79
CA PRO A 242 -10.92 17.26 14.79
C PRO A 242 -12.24 16.49 14.84
N MET A 243 -12.93 16.43 13.71
CA MET A 243 -14.17 15.66 13.56
C MET A 243 -13.89 14.19 13.28
N PHE A 244 -12.90 13.90 12.42
CA PHE A 244 -12.52 12.54 12.05
C PHE A 244 -11.00 12.39 12.04
N PHE A 245 -10.52 11.20 12.38
CA PHE A 245 -9.14 10.79 12.11
C PHE A 245 -9.11 9.46 11.38
N HIS A 246 -8.00 9.19 10.70
CA HIS A 246 -7.73 7.89 10.13
C HIS A 246 -6.23 7.61 10.13
N VAL A 247 -5.83 6.34 10.18
CA VAL A 247 -4.42 5.92 10.04
C VAL A 247 -3.85 6.14 8.63
N PHE A 248 -4.69 6.53 7.66
CA PHE A 248 -4.31 6.63 6.25
C PHE A 248 -4.96 7.88 5.62
N LEU A 249 -4.16 8.68 4.91
CA LEU A 249 -4.59 9.92 4.25
C LEU A 249 -5.74 9.69 3.26
N GLY A 250 -5.61 8.70 2.37
CA GLY A 250 -6.64 8.41 1.37
C GLY A 250 -7.99 8.02 1.98
N SER A 251 -7.97 7.27 3.09
CA SER A 251 -9.19 6.93 3.83
C SER A 251 -9.80 8.14 4.53
N LEU A 252 -8.97 9.08 4.99
CA LEU A 252 -9.46 10.36 5.53
C LEU A 252 -10.14 11.18 4.42
N CYS A 253 -9.53 11.33 3.24
CA CYS A 253 -10.13 12.03 2.09
C CYS A 253 -11.51 11.47 1.73
N GLN A 254 -11.65 10.14 1.65
CA GLN A 254 -12.95 9.53 1.34
C GLN A 254 -13.99 9.79 2.43
N ARG A 255 -13.58 9.76 3.70
CA ARG A 255 -14.50 10.02 4.81
C ARG A 255 -15.01 11.47 4.81
N ILE A 256 -14.16 12.41 4.39
CA ILE A 256 -14.54 13.82 4.19
C ILE A 256 -15.49 13.95 3.01
N GLU A 257 -15.22 13.28 1.88
CA GLU A 257 -16.09 13.25 0.71
C GLU A 257 -17.49 12.73 1.07
N ASP A 258 -17.57 11.55 1.71
CA ASP A 258 -18.84 10.95 2.12
C ASP A 258 -19.61 11.88 3.08
N TRP A 259 -18.90 12.60 3.97
CA TRP A 259 -19.52 13.56 4.87
C TRP A 259 -20.11 14.76 4.12
N LEU A 260 -19.36 15.36 3.19
CA LEU A 260 -19.81 16.49 2.37
C LEU A 260 -21.03 16.13 1.50
N GLU A 261 -21.04 14.94 0.89
CA GLU A 261 -22.17 14.46 0.09
C GLU A 261 -23.44 14.32 0.95
N ASN A 262 -23.30 13.88 2.20
CA ASN A 262 -24.42 13.76 3.14
C ASN A 262 -24.90 15.12 3.68
N GLU A 263 -24.01 16.11 3.86
CA GLU A 263 -24.41 17.46 4.24
C GLU A 263 -25.11 18.21 3.11
N ALA A 264 -24.59 18.13 1.89
CA ALA A 264 -25.23 18.71 0.71
C ALA A 264 -26.65 18.14 0.51
N GLY A 265 -26.85 16.84 0.76
CA GLY A 265 -28.17 16.20 0.72
C GLY A 265 -29.14 16.63 1.83
N ARG A 266 -28.65 17.12 2.98
CA ARG A 266 -29.48 17.66 4.08
C ARG A 266 -29.91 19.10 3.87
N VAL A 267 -29.13 19.88 3.12
CA VAL A 267 -29.46 21.28 2.79
C VAL A 267 -30.42 21.36 1.61
N ALA A 268 -30.43 20.35 0.74
CA ALA A 268 -31.27 20.28 -0.45
C ALA A 268 -32.65 19.61 -0.24
N GLY A 269 -32.97 19.11 0.96
CA GLY A 269 -34.24 18.48 1.32
C GLY A 269 -34.99 19.28 2.38
#